data_AF-A0AAE7UPL8-F1
#
_entry.id   AF-A0AAE7UPL8-F1
#
_cell.length_a   1.000
_cell.length_b   1.000
_cell.length_c   1.000
_cell.angle_alpha   90.00
_cell.angle_beta   90.00
_cell.angle_gamma   90.00
#
_symmetry.space_group_name_H-M   'P 1'
#
loop_
_entity.id
_entity.type
_entity.pdbx_description
1 polymer ?
#
loop_
_entity_poly.entity_id
_entity_poly.type
_entity_poly.pdbx_seq_one_letter_code
_entity_poly.pdbx_strand_id
1 'polypeptide(L)'
;MSTWRRKAIEAAPDIRNNIEHAWSPMAAWIELRLLFDDSVKSGDMEKSRRIIDYARYCLSAPDKEVNTAVAVGFIEHLADDEWVRNRLPELITAQDAREWREILAYHSDAHVVDALIEACRSYRPRL
;
A
#
# COMPACT_ATOMS: atom_id res chain seq x y z
N MET A 1 10.69 20.22 6.23
CA MET A 1 9.86 19.00 6.20
C MET A 1 10.67 17.85 5.62
N SER A 2 10.64 16.66 6.23
CA SER A 2 11.36 15.47 5.75
C SER A 2 10.91 15.05 4.34
N THR A 3 11.77 14.33 3.60
CA THR A 3 11.48 13.92 2.22
C THR A 3 10.30 12.95 2.13
N TRP A 4 10.20 11.98 3.04
CA TRP A 4 9.08 11.04 3.08
C TRP A 4 7.75 11.79 3.26
N ARG A 5 7.69 12.76 4.18
CA ARG A 5 6.46 13.48 4.51
C ARG A 5 5.94 14.30 3.33
N ARG A 6 6.84 14.91 2.56
CA ARG A 6 6.47 15.63 1.33
C ARG A 6 5.83 14.70 0.31
N LYS A 7 6.45 13.54 0.08
CA LYS A 7 5.95 12.54 -0.87
C LYS A 7 4.63 11.90 -0.42
N ALA A 8 4.44 11.69 0.87
CA ALA A 8 3.16 11.25 1.43
C ALA A 8 2.04 12.26 1.10
N ILE A 9 2.30 13.55 1.28
CA ILE A 9 1.34 14.63 0.96
C ILE A 9 1.06 14.72 -0.54
N GLU A 10 2.07 14.51 -1.39
CA GLU A 10 1.89 14.45 -2.85
C GLU A 10 0.98 13.26 -3.25
N ALA A 11 1.14 12.11 -2.59
CA ALA A 11 0.32 10.92 -2.84
C ALA A 11 -1.11 11.06 -2.32
N ALA A 12 -1.29 11.70 -1.15
CA ALA A 12 -2.57 11.81 -0.45
C ALA A 12 -2.81 13.24 0.07
N PRO A 13 -3.07 14.22 -0.83
CA PRO A 13 -3.24 15.62 -0.43
C PRO A 13 -4.46 15.84 0.48
N ASP A 14 -5.48 14.98 0.39
CA ASP A 14 -6.73 15.05 1.15
C ASP A 14 -6.51 14.95 2.67
N ILE A 15 -5.49 14.20 3.10
CA ILE A 15 -5.14 13.99 4.51
C ILE A 15 -3.85 14.72 4.89
N ARG A 16 -3.50 15.79 4.15
CA ARG A 16 -2.30 16.61 4.42
C ARG A 16 -2.14 16.94 5.90
N ASN A 17 -3.20 17.42 6.54
CA ASN A 17 -3.14 17.84 7.94
C ASN A 17 -2.75 16.66 8.84
N ASN A 18 -3.32 15.47 8.64
CA ASN A 18 -2.96 14.26 9.40
C ASN A 18 -1.47 13.92 9.19
N ILE A 19 -0.98 13.98 7.94
CA ILE A 19 0.42 13.66 7.61
C ILE A 19 1.40 14.70 8.20
N GLU A 20 1.05 15.99 8.19
CA GLU A 20 1.87 17.06 8.75
C GLU A 20 2.02 16.93 10.27
N HIS A 21 0.96 16.50 10.95
CA HIS A 21 0.94 16.31 12.41
C HIS A 21 1.37 14.90 12.86
N ALA A 22 1.55 13.96 11.94
CA ALA A 22 2.05 12.62 12.26
C ALA A 22 3.45 12.70 12.89
N TRP A 23 3.59 12.16 14.09
CA TRP A 23 4.83 12.22 14.87
C TRP A 23 5.92 11.25 14.38
N SER A 24 5.56 10.28 13.53
CA SER A 24 6.49 9.31 12.92
C SER A 24 5.99 8.87 11.52
N PRO A 25 6.85 8.25 10.70
CA PRO A 25 6.42 7.58 9.46
C PRO A 25 5.35 6.51 9.70
N MET A 26 5.44 5.79 10.83
CA MET A 26 4.46 4.76 11.21
C MET A 26 3.07 5.37 11.42
N ALA A 27 2.97 6.46 12.18
CA ALA A 27 1.72 7.16 12.40
C ALA A 27 1.10 7.65 11.07
N ALA A 28 1.92 8.12 10.13
CA ALA A 28 1.44 8.52 8.81
C ALA A 28 0.95 7.34 7.96
N TRP A 29 1.62 6.18 8.02
CA TRP A 29 1.20 5.00 7.27
C TRP A 29 -0.10 4.38 7.75
N ILE A 30 -0.42 4.50 9.05
CA ILE A 30 -1.74 4.12 9.58
C ILE A 30 -2.86 4.95 8.92
N GLU A 31 -2.70 6.28 8.85
CA GLU A 31 -3.67 7.16 8.20
C GLU A 31 -3.78 6.90 6.69
N LEU A 32 -2.65 6.67 6.03
CA LEU A 32 -2.60 6.33 4.60
C LEU A 32 -3.29 4.99 4.30
N ARG A 33 -3.14 4.00 5.19
CA ARG A 33 -3.83 2.70 5.06
C ARG A 33 -5.35 2.89 5.14
N LEU A 34 -5.85 3.63 6.13
CA LEU A 34 -7.29 3.88 6.25
C LEU A 34 -7.83 4.58 4.99
N LEU A 35 -7.12 5.60 4.50
CA LEU A 35 -7.48 6.27 3.26
C LEU A 35 -7.45 5.31 2.06
N PHE A 36 -6.46 4.43 1.97
CA PHE A 36 -6.34 3.45 0.89
C PHE A 36 -7.53 2.49 0.88
N ASP A 37 -7.89 1.91 2.04
CA ASP A 37 -9.01 0.99 2.16
C ASP A 37 -10.32 1.65 1.72
N ASP A 38 -10.57 2.88 2.17
CA ASP A 38 -11.73 3.67 1.78
C ASP A 38 -11.74 4.00 0.27
N SER A 39 -10.57 4.30 -0.29
CA SER A 39 -10.42 4.61 -1.73
C SER A 39 -10.71 3.38 -2.59
N VAL A 40 -10.20 2.21 -2.21
CA VAL A 40 -10.47 0.96 -2.92
C VAL A 40 -11.96 0.59 -2.83
N LYS A 41 -12.55 0.74 -1.64
CA LYS A 41 -13.97 0.42 -1.39
C LYS A 41 -14.93 1.36 -2.12
N SER A 42 -14.57 2.65 -2.23
CA SER A 42 -15.34 3.66 -2.96
C SER A 42 -15.07 3.68 -4.47
N GLY A 43 -14.04 2.95 -4.94
CA GLY A 43 -13.68 2.87 -6.36
C GLY A 43 -12.76 4.00 -6.86
N ASP A 44 -12.19 4.82 -5.98
CA ASP A 44 -11.16 5.81 -6.31
C ASP A 44 -9.80 5.13 -6.54
N MET A 45 -9.68 4.46 -7.70
CA MET A 45 -8.50 3.68 -8.05
C MET A 45 -7.29 4.55 -8.40
N GLU A 46 -7.49 5.81 -8.78
CA GLU A 46 -6.38 6.74 -9.02
C GLU A 46 -5.69 7.11 -7.71
N LYS A 47 -6.45 7.43 -6.67
CA LYS A 47 -5.92 7.66 -5.32
C LYS A 47 -5.24 6.42 -4.76
N SER A 48 -5.90 5.27 -4.88
CA SER A 48 -5.35 3.98 -4.45
C SER A 48 -3.99 3.70 -5.11
N ARG A 49 -3.86 4.01 -6.41
CA ARG A 49 -2.61 3.85 -7.16
C ARG A 49 -1.50 4.80 -6.67
N ARG A 50 -1.81 6.07 -6.42
CA ARG A 50 -0.84 7.04 -5.87
C ARG A 50 -0.28 6.59 -4.51
N ILE A 51 -1.12 6.02 -3.65
CA ILE A 51 -0.67 5.49 -2.35
C ILE A 51 0.24 4.27 -2.53
N ILE A 52 -0.11 3.35 -3.43
CA ILE A 52 0.73 2.17 -3.74
C ILE A 52 2.08 2.58 -4.36
N ASP A 53 2.10 3.58 -5.25
CA ASP A 53 3.34 4.10 -5.82
C ASP A 53 4.24 4.75 -4.76
N TYR A 54 3.63 5.45 -3.81
CA TYR A 54 4.36 5.96 -2.64
C TYR A 54 4.86 4.82 -1.75
N ALA A 55 4.10 3.73 -1.60
CA ALA A 55 4.54 2.57 -0.84
C ALA A 55 5.79 1.92 -1.45
N ARG A 56 5.82 1.74 -2.78
CA ARG A 56 7.01 1.28 -3.52
C ARG A 56 8.22 2.18 -3.28
N TYR A 57 8.01 3.49 -3.31
CA TYR A 57 9.07 4.46 -3.00
C TYR A 57 9.60 4.30 -1.57
N CYS A 58 8.72 4.12 -0.58
CA CYS A 58 9.13 3.94 0.82
C CYS A 58 9.85 2.61 1.06
N LEU A 59 9.41 1.52 0.42
CA LEU A 59 10.08 0.22 0.53
C LEU A 59 11.51 0.26 -0.03
N SER A 60 11.75 1.05 -1.07
CA SER A 60 13.09 1.23 -1.67
C SER A 60 13.93 2.31 -0.98
N ALA A 61 13.40 3.01 0.03
CA ALA A 61 14.12 4.08 0.71
C ALA A 61 15.28 3.52 1.56
N PRO A 62 16.44 4.21 1.61
CA PRO A 62 17.56 3.81 2.46
C PRO A 62 17.29 4.01 3.96
N ASP A 63 16.24 4.77 4.30
CA ASP A 63 15.83 5.04 5.67
C ASP A 63 15.03 3.85 6.23
N LYS A 64 15.62 3.15 7.20
CA LYS A 64 15.03 1.96 7.83
C LYS A 64 13.71 2.27 8.55
N GLU A 65 13.54 3.47 9.12
CA GLU A 65 12.30 3.82 9.81
C GLU A 65 11.15 3.95 8.80
N VAL A 66 11.42 4.59 7.65
CA VAL A 66 10.46 4.73 6.56
C VAL A 66 10.12 3.37 5.92
N ASN A 67 11.13 2.55 5.66
CA ASN A 67 10.96 1.21 5.09
C ASN A 67 10.15 0.30 6.03
N THR A 68 10.48 0.28 7.33
CA THR A 68 9.74 -0.51 8.33
C THR A 68 8.30 -0.02 8.47
N ALA A 69 8.10 1.30 8.47
CA ALA A 69 6.77 1.88 8.61
C ALA A 69 5.82 1.52 7.46
N VAL A 70 6.30 1.50 6.21
CA VAL A 70 5.45 1.05 5.08
C VAL A 70 5.21 -0.45 5.12
N ALA A 71 6.23 -1.26 5.46
CA ALA A 71 6.08 -2.70 5.51
C ALA A 71 5.02 -3.12 6.54
N VAL A 72 5.13 -2.61 7.76
CA VAL A 72 4.30 -3.00 8.89
C VAL A 72 3.00 -2.18 8.99
N GLY A 73 3.03 -0.90 8.62
CA GLY A 73 1.83 -0.05 8.69
C GLY A 73 0.86 -0.27 7.54
N PHE A 74 1.28 -0.92 6.45
CA PHE A 74 0.53 -0.97 5.21
C PHE A 74 0.65 -2.29 4.45
N ILE A 75 1.86 -2.69 4.02
CA ILE A 75 2.02 -3.83 3.10
C ILE A 75 1.53 -5.13 3.73
N GLU A 76 1.83 -5.39 5.00
CA GLU A 76 1.36 -6.61 5.69
C GLU A 76 -0.17 -6.71 5.77
N HIS A 77 -0.87 -5.58 5.66
CA HIS A 77 -2.33 -5.50 5.76
C HIS A 77 -3.06 -5.49 4.41
N LEU A 78 -2.35 -5.33 3.30
CA LEU A 78 -2.96 -5.15 1.97
C LEU A 78 -3.91 -6.29 1.58
N ALA A 79 -3.59 -7.51 2.03
CA ALA A 79 -4.33 -8.72 1.67
C ALA A 79 -5.33 -9.18 2.76
N ASP A 80 -5.49 -8.44 3.87
CA ASP A 80 -6.33 -8.86 4.99
C ASP A 80 -7.83 -8.84 4.63
N ASP A 81 -8.28 -7.72 4.07
CA ASP A 81 -9.67 -7.51 3.66
C ASP A 81 -9.92 -8.10 2.26
N GLU A 82 -10.95 -8.94 2.13
CA GLU A 82 -11.27 -9.62 0.87
C GLU A 82 -11.63 -8.64 -0.25
N TRP A 83 -12.37 -7.56 0.07
CA TRP A 83 -12.77 -6.57 -0.93
C TRP A 83 -11.56 -5.83 -1.48
N VAL A 84 -10.65 -5.40 -0.58
CA VAL A 84 -9.40 -4.75 -0.96
C VAL A 84 -8.53 -5.71 -1.78
N ARG A 85 -8.33 -6.93 -1.27
CA ARG A 85 -7.53 -7.97 -1.92
C ARG A 85 -7.97 -8.27 -3.35
N ASN A 86 -9.28 -8.33 -3.59
CA ASN A 86 -9.83 -8.59 -4.93
C ASN A 86 -9.56 -7.46 -5.93
N ARG A 87 -9.28 -6.23 -5.46
CA ARG A 87 -8.92 -5.07 -6.29
C ARG A 87 -7.41 -4.89 -6.46
N LEU A 88 -6.57 -5.53 -5.65
CA LEU A 88 -5.11 -5.42 -5.73
C LEU A 88 -4.53 -5.72 -7.12
N PRO A 89 -5.04 -6.68 -7.93
CA PRO A 89 -4.52 -6.90 -9.29
C PRO A 89 -4.60 -5.68 -10.22
N GLU A 90 -5.41 -4.66 -9.90
CA GLU A 90 -5.50 -3.39 -10.64
C GLU A 90 -4.41 -2.37 -10.25
N LEU A 91 -3.70 -2.63 -9.14
CA LEU A 91 -2.80 -1.70 -8.46
C LEU A 91 -1.37 -2.22 -8.39
N ILE A 92 -1.21 -3.54 -8.28
CA ILE A 92 0.10 -4.19 -8.12
C ILE A 92 0.33 -5.25 -9.17
N THR A 93 1.60 -5.43 -9.53
CA THR A 93 2.04 -6.46 -10.46
C THR A 93 2.24 -7.79 -9.74
N ALA A 94 2.33 -8.88 -10.50
CA ALA A 94 2.71 -10.17 -9.94
C ALA A 94 4.14 -10.16 -9.37
N GLN A 95 5.01 -9.26 -9.84
CA GLN A 95 6.35 -9.10 -9.30
C GLN A 95 6.32 -8.41 -7.93
N ASP A 96 5.55 -7.32 -7.79
CA ASP A 96 5.33 -6.67 -6.49
C ASP A 96 4.82 -7.70 -5.46
N ALA A 97 3.78 -8.47 -5.81
CA ALA A 97 3.19 -9.47 -4.92
C ALA A 97 4.19 -10.58 -4.50
N ARG A 98 5.12 -10.96 -5.38
CA ARG A 98 6.19 -11.92 -5.04
C ARG A 98 7.24 -11.30 -4.13
N GLU A 99 7.67 -10.08 -4.42
CA GLU A 99 8.67 -9.37 -3.62
C GLU A 99 8.15 -9.06 -2.21
N TRP A 100 6.85 -8.82 -2.07
CA TRP A 100 6.22 -8.52 -0.78
C TRP A 100 5.65 -9.75 -0.09
N ARG A 101 5.85 -10.95 -0.64
CA ARG A 101 5.20 -12.19 -0.20
C ARG A 101 5.38 -12.45 1.30
N GLU A 102 6.61 -12.29 1.80
CA GLU A 102 6.90 -12.52 3.22
C GLU A 102 6.21 -11.51 4.13
N ILE A 103 6.06 -10.26 3.69
CA ILE A 103 5.39 -9.20 4.45
C ILE A 103 3.88 -9.43 4.45
N LEU A 104 3.30 -9.72 3.27
CA LEU A 104 1.87 -10.01 3.12
C LEU A 104 1.43 -11.24 3.92
N ALA A 105 2.27 -12.28 3.98
CA ALA A 105 1.99 -13.51 4.70
C ALA A 105 2.01 -13.36 6.24
N TYR A 106 2.32 -12.17 6.76
CA TYR A 106 2.31 -11.92 8.20
C TYR A 106 0.88 -11.88 8.77
N HIS A 107 -0.06 -11.26 8.05
CA HIS A 107 -1.48 -11.22 8.44
C HIS A 107 -2.41 -12.01 7.50
N SER A 108 -1.89 -12.48 6.36
CA SER A 108 -2.62 -13.35 5.43
C SER A 108 -2.05 -14.77 5.35
N ASP A 109 -2.90 -15.73 5.00
CA ASP A 109 -2.45 -17.11 4.73
C ASP A 109 -1.55 -17.16 3.48
N ALA A 110 -0.51 -17.99 3.49
CA ALA A 110 0.40 -18.15 2.35
C ALA A 110 -0.36 -18.52 1.04
N HIS A 111 -1.42 -19.33 1.14
CA HIS A 111 -2.28 -19.66 0.01
C HIS A 111 -3.04 -18.45 -0.54
N VAL A 112 -3.42 -17.50 0.31
CA VAL A 112 -4.05 -16.23 -0.11
C VAL A 112 -3.08 -15.39 -0.91
N VAL A 113 -1.82 -15.32 -0.47
CA VAL A 113 -0.77 -14.58 -1.18
C VAL A 113 -0.41 -15.24 -2.52
N ASP A 114 -0.33 -16.57 -2.55
CA ASP A 114 -0.07 -17.30 -3.80
C ASP A 114 -1.23 -17.12 -4.80
N ALA A 115 -2.48 -17.13 -4.34
CA ALA A 115 -3.65 -16.82 -5.16
C ALA A 115 -3.62 -15.38 -5.70
N LEU A 116 -3.22 -14.41 -4.89
CA LEU A 116 -3.03 -13.02 -5.31
C LEU A 116 -1.98 -12.90 -6.42
N ILE A 117 -0.85 -13.59 -6.30
CA ILE A 117 0.20 -13.60 -7.33
C ILE A 117 -0.36 -14.12 -8.65
N GLU A 118 -1.14 -15.21 -8.66
CA GLU A 118 -1.76 -15.73 -9.88
C GLU A 118 -2.85 -14.80 -10.45
N ALA A 119 -3.63 -14.15 -9.58
CA ALA A 119 -4.61 -13.14 -9.99
C ALA A 119 -3.93 -11.96 -10.69
N CYS A 120 -2.82 -11.45 -10.14
CA CYS A 120 -2.02 -10.39 -10.77
C CYS A 120 -1.44 -10.80 -12.13
N ARG A 121 -1.05 -12.06 -12.34
CA ARG A 121 -0.56 -12.54 -13.66
C ARG A 121 -1.67 -12.59 -14.71
N SER A 122 -2.85 -12.99 -14.26
CA SER A 122 -4.03 -13.18 -15.11
C SER A 122 -4.78 -11.88 -15.38
N TYR A 123 -4.51 -10.83 -14.58
CA TYR A 123 -5.15 -9.54 -14.74
C TYR A 123 -4.87 -8.94 -16.12
N ARG A 124 -5.95 -8.47 -16.74
CA ARG A 124 -5.96 -7.74 -18.00
C ARG A 124 -6.77 -6.48 -17.76
N PRO A 125 -6.16 -5.27 -17.89
CA PRO A 125 -6.91 -4.03 -17.78
C PRO A 125 -8.07 -4.06 -18.78
N ARG A 126 -9.29 -3.75 -18.32
CA ARG A 126 -10.39 -3.54 -19.25
C ARG A 126 -10.12 -2.21 -19.95
N LEU A 127 -9.93 -2.27 -21.27
CA LEU A 127 -9.78 -1.12 -22.16
C LEU A 127 -11.07 -0.29 -22.19
#